data_AF-A0A1G6F9Z9-F1
#
_entry.id   AF-A0A1G6F9Z9-F1
#
_cell.length_a   1.000
_cell.length_b   1.000
_cell.length_c   1.000
_cell.angle_alpha   90.00
_cell.angle_beta   90.00
_cell.angle_gamma   90.00
#
_symmetry.space_group_name_H-M   'P 1'
#
loop_
_entity.id
_entity.type
_entity.pdbx_description
1 polymer ?
#
loop_
_entity_poly.entity_id
_entity_poly.type
_entity_poly.pdbx_seq_one_letter_code
_entity_poly.pdbx_strand_id
1 'polypeptide(L)'
;MLLPDFSSQREKEKYFRSLNDEQKIDALNEMVDISEHIVFLGGAGVSTESGIPDFRSKNGLYHKKDKRFSMYKPEYLLSYDCLNKKPVVFFDYFRKNLDCRSIEPNDAHRKLFQMEQRGKLDGVITQNIDGLHQKAGSKKVCEIHGSALRSTPKCTVFQSTITYLL
;
A
#
# COMPACT_ATOMS: atom_id res chain seq x y z
N MET A 1 3.59 -23.98 17.21
CA MET A 1 2.39 -24.51 17.90
C MET A 1 1.71 -25.45 16.89
N LEU A 2 0.55 -26.05 17.16
CA LEU A 2 -0.31 -26.52 16.07
C LEU A 2 -1.58 -25.68 16.15
N LEU A 3 -1.92 -24.94 15.10
CA LEU A 3 -3.12 -24.12 15.02
C LEU A 3 -4.33 -25.04 15.18
N PRO A 4 -5.28 -24.68 16.05
CA PRO A 4 -6.50 -25.46 16.20
C PRO A 4 -7.31 -25.46 14.90
N ASP A 5 -8.02 -26.54 14.64
CA ASP A 5 -9.12 -26.53 13.68
C ASP A 5 -10.27 -25.68 14.24
N PHE A 6 -10.58 -24.59 13.56
CA PHE A 6 -11.65 -23.69 13.96
C PHE A 6 -12.97 -24.09 13.31
N SER A 7 -14.01 -24.27 14.12
CA SER A 7 -15.37 -24.58 13.63
C SER A 7 -16.10 -23.35 13.07
N SER A 8 -15.62 -22.14 13.38
CA SER A 8 -16.20 -20.89 12.90
C SER A 8 -15.23 -19.71 12.92
N GLN A 9 -15.53 -18.67 12.13
CA GLN A 9 -14.78 -17.41 12.14
C GLN A 9 -14.78 -16.74 13.54
N ARG A 10 -15.89 -16.83 14.27
CA ARG A 10 -16.02 -16.26 15.62
C ARG A 10 -15.09 -16.96 16.61
N GLU A 11 -14.95 -18.27 16.51
CA GLU A 11 -14.03 -19.06 17.34
C GLU A 11 -12.58 -18.68 17.04
N LYS A 12 -12.23 -18.61 15.75
CA LYS A 12 -10.91 -18.16 15.29
C LYS A 12 -10.56 -16.79 15.86
N GLU A 13 -11.46 -15.82 15.77
CA GLU A 13 -11.23 -14.47 16.32
C GLU A 13 -11.06 -14.48 17.84
N LYS A 14 -11.86 -15.27 18.57
CA LYS A 14 -11.76 -15.40 20.03
C LYS A 14 -10.41 -15.99 20.42
N TYR A 15 -9.93 -17.00 19.68
CA TYR A 15 -8.63 -17.61 19.89
C TYR A 15 -7.50 -16.58 19.72
N PHE A 16 -7.41 -15.89 18.58
CA PHE A 16 -6.34 -14.91 18.34
C PHE A 16 -6.36 -13.71 19.31
N ARG A 17 -7.53 -13.31 19.81
CA ARG A 17 -7.66 -12.27 20.85
C ARG A 17 -7.17 -12.73 22.22
N SER A 18 -7.18 -14.03 22.47
CA SER A 18 -6.71 -14.60 23.75
C SER A 18 -5.18 -14.74 23.83
N LEU A 19 -4.48 -14.66 22.70
CA LEU A 19 -3.04 -14.81 22.61
C LEU A 19 -2.31 -13.55 23.08
N ASN A 20 -1.16 -13.74 23.73
CA ASN A 20 -0.17 -12.67 23.91
C ASN A 20 0.61 -12.41 22.61
N ASP A 21 1.50 -11.42 22.60
CA ASP A 21 2.17 -11.00 21.36
C ASP A 21 3.18 -12.03 20.83
N GLU A 22 3.90 -12.73 21.69
CA GLU A 22 4.80 -13.82 21.29
C GLU A 22 4.02 -14.97 20.66
N GLN A 23 2.91 -15.37 21.27
CA GLN A 23 2.01 -16.40 20.75
C GLN A 23 1.37 -16.00 19.42
N LYS A 24 1.06 -14.71 19.20
CA LYS A 24 0.57 -14.23 17.90
C LYS A 24 1.64 -14.34 16.82
N ILE A 25 2.90 -14.05 17.14
CA ILE A 25 4.02 -14.20 16.20
C ILE A 25 4.20 -15.66 15.84
N ASP A 26 4.19 -16.56 16.83
CA ASP A 26 4.29 -18.00 16.57
C ASP A 26 3.13 -18.52 15.72
N ALA A 27 1.90 -18.09 16.03
CA ALA A 27 0.73 -18.46 15.26
C ALA A 27 0.80 -17.91 13.82
N LEU A 28 1.30 -16.69 13.61
CA LEU A 28 1.50 -16.11 12.28
C LEU A 28 2.56 -16.89 11.48
N ASN A 29 3.70 -17.22 12.09
CA ASN A 29 4.74 -18.02 11.45
C ASN A 29 4.18 -19.37 11.02
N GLU A 30 3.42 -20.01 11.90
CA GLU A 30 2.79 -21.28 11.58
C GLU A 30 1.76 -21.17 10.45
N MET A 31 0.90 -20.14 10.46
CA MET A 31 -0.03 -19.86 9.36
C MET A 31 0.70 -19.71 8.03
N VAL A 32 1.85 -19.01 8.02
CA VAL A 32 2.68 -18.82 6.81
C VAL A 32 3.31 -20.15 6.37
N ASP A 33 3.77 -20.96 7.30
CA ASP A 33 4.44 -22.24 7.01
C ASP A 33 3.48 -23.27 6.41
N ILE A 34 2.26 -23.39 6.96
CA ILE A 34 1.26 -24.35 6.46
C ILE A 34 0.53 -23.88 5.20
N SER A 35 0.53 -22.56 4.91
CA SER A 35 -0.16 -22.03 3.74
C SER A 35 0.63 -22.32 2.45
N GLU A 36 -0.07 -22.82 1.44
CA GLU A 36 0.48 -23.01 0.09
C GLU A 36 0.26 -21.79 -0.81
N HIS A 37 -0.82 -21.04 -0.55
CA HIS A 37 -1.30 -19.94 -1.39
C HIS A 37 -1.51 -18.67 -0.57
N ILE A 38 -0.49 -17.81 -0.49
CA ILE A 38 -0.56 -16.54 0.25
C ILE A 38 -0.72 -15.38 -0.73
N VAL A 39 -1.65 -14.47 -0.45
CA VAL A 39 -1.77 -13.18 -1.12
C VAL A 39 -1.57 -12.07 -0.11
N PHE A 40 -0.72 -11.10 -0.44
CA PHE A 40 -0.55 -9.89 0.38
C PHE A 40 -1.48 -8.78 -0.13
N LEU A 41 -2.30 -8.22 0.76
CA LEU A 41 -3.10 -7.02 0.49
C LEU A 41 -2.56 -5.87 1.34
N GLY A 42 -2.01 -4.84 0.68
CA GLY A 42 -1.34 -3.73 1.35
C GLY A 42 -1.81 -2.35 0.92
N GLY A 43 -1.54 -1.37 1.78
CA GLY A 43 -1.71 0.06 1.51
C GLY A 43 -0.56 0.86 2.11
N ALA A 44 -0.74 2.17 2.26
CA ALA A 44 0.38 3.09 2.51
C ALA A 44 1.20 2.77 3.78
N GLY A 45 0.58 2.11 4.76
CA GLY A 45 1.24 1.65 5.99
C GLY A 45 2.52 0.84 5.73
N VAL A 46 2.53 -0.05 4.72
CA VAL A 46 3.71 -0.88 4.39
C VAL A 46 4.90 -0.05 3.91
N SER A 47 4.67 1.16 3.39
CA SER A 47 5.70 2.05 2.86
C SER A 47 6.16 3.12 3.87
N THR A 48 5.56 3.17 5.06
CA THR A 48 5.90 4.19 6.07
C THR A 48 7.35 4.12 6.55
N GLU A 49 7.87 2.92 6.76
CA GLU A 49 9.29 2.71 7.13
C GLU A 49 10.25 3.04 5.97
N SER A 50 9.75 3.10 4.73
CA SER A 50 10.52 3.60 3.58
C SER A 50 10.55 5.13 3.51
N GLY A 51 9.93 5.83 4.47
CA GLY A 51 9.85 7.29 4.53
C GLY A 51 8.68 7.90 3.76
N ILE A 52 7.77 7.07 3.21
CA ILE A 52 6.56 7.54 2.53
C ILE A 52 5.47 7.75 3.59
N PRO A 53 5.01 8.99 3.83
CA PRO A 53 3.91 9.22 4.75
C PRO A 53 2.64 8.54 4.23
N ASP A 54 1.87 7.93 5.13
CA ASP A 54 0.52 7.53 4.78
C ASP A 54 -0.40 8.75 4.59
N PHE A 55 -1.66 8.51 4.24
CA PHE A 55 -2.61 9.61 4.05
C PHE A 55 -3.22 10.08 5.37
N ARG A 56 -3.66 9.13 6.22
CA ARG A 56 -4.65 9.37 7.28
C ARG A 56 -4.08 9.33 8.71
N SER A 57 -2.84 8.88 8.94
CA SER A 57 -2.29 8.91 10.31
C SER A 57 -2.04 10.34 10.78
N LYS A 58 -1.76 10.50 12.08
CA LYS A 58 -1.43 11.80 12.70
C LYS A 58 -0.34 12.58 11.96
N ASN A 59 0.61 11.89 11.33
CA ASN A 59 1.71 12.47 10.55
C ASN A 59 1.52 12.32 9.03
N GLY A 60 0.36 11.83 8.61
CA GLY A 60 0.01 11.57 7.22
C GLY A 60 -0.23 12.85 6.42
N LEU A 61 -0.30 12.70 5.10
CA LEU A 61 -0.44 13.80 4.16
C LEU A 61 -1.64 14.71 4.45
N TYR A 62 -2.72 14.19 5.03
CA TYR A 62 -3.94 14.98 5.29
C TYR A 62 -3.78 15.96 6.46
N HIS A 63 -2.83 15.69 7.36
CA HIS A 63 -2.54 16.56 8.50
C HIS A 63 -1.43 17.57 8.22
N LYS A 64 -0.71 17.45 7.09
CA LYS A 64 0.33 18.41 6.69
C LYS A 64 -0.30 19.73 6.25
N LYS A 65 -0.06 20.78 7.03
CA LYS A 65 -0.51 22.15 6.74
C LYS A 65 0.49 22.88 5.83
N ASP A 66 0.47 22.55 4.56
CA ASP A 66 1.13 23.37 3.55
C ASP A 66 0.26 24.59 3.22
N LYS A 67 0.78 25.80 3.44
CA LYS A 67 0.08 27.06 3.12
C LYS A 67 -0.38 27.13 1.66
N ARG A 68 0.33 26.48 0.73
CA ARG A 68 -0.03 26.44 -0.70
C ARG A 68 -1.29 25.63 -0.96
N PHE A 69 -1.55 24.61 -0.14
CA PHE A 69 -2.65 23.67 -0.35
C PHE A 69 -3.73 23.76 0.74
N SER A 70 -3.54 24.58 1.77
CA SER A 70 -4.43 24.67 2.93
C SER A 70 -5.85 25.12 2.61
N MET A 71 -6.09 25.71 1.45
CA MET A 71 -7.43 26.08 0.97
C MET A 71 -8.20 24.90 0.35
N TYR A 72 -7.54 23.76 0.13
CA TYR A 72 -8.12 22.57 -0.50
C TYR A 72 -8.26 21.43 0.50
N LYS A 73 -9.33 20.64 0.34
CA LYS A 73 -9.43 19.35 1.02
C LYS A 73 -8.40 18.39 0.42
N PRO A 74 -7.70 17.57 1.23
CA PRO A 74 -6.72 16.61 0.71
C PRO A 74 -7.29 15.65 -0.35
N GLU A 75 -8.54 15.21 -0.19
CA GLU A 75 -9.25 14.35 -1.14
C GLU A 75 -9.48 15.06 -2.48
N TYR A 76 -9.67 16.39 -2.46
CA TYR A 76 -9.81 17.17 -3.69
C TYR A 76 -8.48 17.21 -4.44
N LEU A 77 -7.35 17.40 -3.75
CA LEU A 77 -6.04 17.60 -4.38
C LEU A 77 -5.61 16.43 -5.28
N LEU A 78 -6.06 15.21 -4.98
CA LEU A 78 -5.80 13.99 -5.76
C LEU A 78 -7.04 13.46 -6.51
N SER A 79 -8.07 14.29 -6.68
CA SER A 79 -9.28 13.94 -7.41
C SER A 79 -9.14 14.19 -8.91
N TYR A 80 -9.95 13.46 -9.69
CA TYR A 80 -10.19 13.73 -11.11
C TYR A 80 -10.63 15.19 -11.36
N ASP A 81 -11.43 15.74 -10.46
CA ASP A 81 -11.92 17.10 -10.54
C ASP A 81 -10.80 18.14 -10.44
N CYS A 82 -9.85 17.95 -9.53
CA CYS A 82 -8.67 18.83 -9.42
C CYS A 82 -7.75 18.66 -10.62
N LEU A 83 -7.54 17.42 -11.09
CA LEU A 83 -6.76 17.16 -12.31
C LEU A 83 -7.30 17.95 -13.51
N ASN A 84 -8.62 17.96 -13.72
CA ASN A 84 -9.23 18.63 -14.87
C ASN A 84 -9.41 20.14 -14.69
N LYS A 85 -9.89 20.58 -13.52
CA LYS A 85 -10.24 21.99 -13.28
C LYS A 85 -9.03 22.82 -12.84
N LYS A 86 -8.04 22.19 -12.19
CA LYS A 86 -6.85 22.85 -11.62
C LYS A 86 -5.57 22.01 -11.80
N PRO A 87 -5.19 21.63 -13.03
CA PRO A 87 -4.09 20.71 -13.30
C PRO A 87 -2.76 21.14 -12.67
N VAL A 88 -2.46 22.44 -12.65
CA VAL A 88 -1.23 22.98 -12.02
C VAL A 88 -1.21 22.63 -10.52
N VAL A 89 -2.33 22.84 -9.81
CA VAL A 89 -2.44 22.52 -8.38
C VAL A 89 -2.31 21.03 -8.13
N PHE A 90 -2.96 20.19 -8.94
CA PHE A 90 -2.85 18.74 -8.88
C PHE A 90 -1.39 18.30 -9.04
N PHE A 91 -0.72 18.71 -10.11
CA PHE A 91 0.65 18.27 -10.40
C PHE A 91 1.68 18.81 -9.41
N ASP A 92 1.49 20.01 -8.87
CA ASP A 92 2.34 20.54 -7.81
C ASP A 92 2.21 19.73 -6.53
N TYR A 93 0.98 19.38 -6.13
CA TYR A 93 0.74 18.55 -4.96
C TYR A 93 1.29 17.14 -5.15
N PHE A 94 1.05 16.55 -6.33
CA PHE A 94 1.53 15.22 -6.70
C PHE A 94 3.06 15.14 -6.66
N ARG A 95 3.77 16.04 -7.36
CA ARG A 95 5.25 16.04 -7.37
C ARG A 95 5.84 16.25 -5.99
N LYS A 96 5.22 17.10 -5.17
CA LYS A 96 5.72 17.39 -3.83
C LYS A 96 5.56 16.22 -2.87
N ASN A 97 4.45 15.48 -2.96
CA ASN A 97 4.05 14.53 -1.91
C ASN A 97 4.11 13.06 -2.34
N LEU A 98 4.12 12.76 -3.63
CA LEU A 98 3.97 11.40 -4.17
C LEU A 98 5.11 10.99 -5.11
N ASP A 99 6.15 11.81 -5.26
CA ASP A 99 7.36 11.43 -6.00
C ASP A 99 8.20 10.43 -5.19
N CYS A 100 8.10 9.16 -5.55
CA CYS A 100 8.76 8.06 -4.83
C CYS A 100 9.96 7.48 -5.58
N ARG A 101 10.42 8.14 -6.67
CA ARG A 101 11.43 7.56 -7.58
C ARG A 101 12.77 7.27 -6.90
N SER A 102 13.17 8.10 -5.93
CA SER A 102 14.41 7.95 -5.16
C SER A 102 14.25 7.12 -3.89
N ILE A 103 13.05 6.61 -3.59
CA ILE A 103 12.78 5.89 -2.34
C ILE A 103 13.11 4.41 -2.51
N GLU A 104 13.80 3.84 -1.53
CA GLU A 104 14.18 2.43 -1.53
C GLU A 104 13.17 1.56 -0.78
N PRO A 105 12.97 0.28 -1.19
CA PRO A 105 12.09 -0.63 -0.47
C PRO A 105 12.64 -0.99 0.91
N ASN A 106 11.76 -1.03 1.92
CA ASN A 106 12.05 -1.55 3.27
C ASN A 106 11.99 -3.10 3.36
N ASP A 107 12.18 -3.60 4.58
CA ASP A 107 12.22 -5.04 4.88
C ASP A 107 10.90 -5.76 4.56
N ALA A 108 9.75 -5.11 4.72
CA ALA A 108 8.47 -5.71 4.36
C ALA A 108 8.39 -6.02 2.85
N HIS A 109 8.79 -5.07 2.00
CA HIS A 109 8.83 -5.29 0.55
C HIS A 109 9.82 -6.39 0.17
N ARG A 110 11.01 -6.39 0.77
CA ARG A 110 12.05 -7.40 0.52
C ARG A 110 11.61 -8.78 0.98
N LYS A 111 10.90 -8.88 2.11
CA LYS A 111 10.36 -10.14 2.63
C LYS A 111 9.29 -10.71 1.72
N LEU A 112 8.36 -9.89 1.22
CA LEU A 112 7.35 -10.31 0.26
C LEU A 112 7.98 -10.83 -1.04
N PHE A 113 9.01 -10.13 -1.54
CA PHE A 113 9.80 -10.62 -2.66
C PHE A 113 10.44 -11.99 -2.38
N GLN A 114 11.07 -12.18 -1.21
CA GLN A 114 11.64 -13.46 -0.83
C GLN A 114 10.59 -14.58 -0.74
N MET A 115 9.38 -14.28 -0.26
CA MET A 115 8.28 -15.25 -0.22
C MET A 115 7.78 -15.62 -1.62
N GLU A 116 7.73 -14.65 -2.53
CA GLU A 116 7.42 -14.90 -3.95
C GLU A 116 8.48 -15.81 -4.59
N GLN A 117 9.78 -15.54 -4.35
CA GLN A 117 10.88 -16.39 -4.86
C GLN A 117 10.82 -17.83 -4.34
N ARG A 118 10.28 -18.04 -3.13
CA ARG A 118 10.09 -19.36 -2.53
C ARG A 118 8.80 -20.05 -2.98
N GLY A 119 8.00 -19.41 -3.85
CA GLY A 119 6.70 -19.93 -4.28
C GLY A 119 5.63 -19.93 -3.18
N LYS A 120 5.85 -19.23 -2.07
CA LYS A 120 4.89 -19.12 -0.95
C LYS A 120 3.89 -17.98 -1.14
N LEU A 121 4.28 -16.93 -1.86
CA LEU A 121 3.43 -15.79 -2.17
C LEU A 121 2.96 -15.86 -3.63
N ASP A 122 1.65 -15.95 -3.82
CA ASP A 122 1.03 -15.95 -5.14
C ASP A 122 0.98 -14.56 -5.76
N GLY A 123 0.98 -13.51 -4.93
CA GLY A 123 1.10 -12.14 -5.41
C GLY A 123 0.81 -11.08 -4.36
N VAL A 124 0.97 -9.84 -4.80
CA VAL A 124 0.70 -8.62 -4.06
C VAL A 124 -0.45 -7.88 -4.71
N ILE A 125 -1.46 -7.53 -3.92
CA ILE A 125 -2.49 -6.55 -4.26
C ILE A 125 -2.18 -5.28 -3.45
N THR A 126 -1.92 -4.17 -4.12
CA THR A 126 -1.50 -2.93 -3.45
C THR A 126 -2.34 -1.73 -3.88
N GLN A 127 -2.74 -0.95 -2.87
CA GLN A 127 -3.33 0.38 -3.04
C GLN A 127 -2.28 1.47 -3.30
N ASN A 128 -0.99 1.15 -3.14
CA ASN A 128 0.09 2.11 -3.28
C ASN A 128 0.41 2.34 -4.75
N ILE A 129 0.84 3.55 -5.06
CA ILE A 129 1.27 3.98 -6.41
C ILE A 129 2.79 4.19 -6.48
N ASP A 130 3.52 3.83 -5.41
CA ASP A 130 4.94 4.16 -5.20
C ASP A 130 5.92 3.27 -6.00
N GLY A 131 5.49 2.07 -6.41
CA GLY A 131 6.28 1.11 -7.15
C GLY A 131 7.33 0.35 -6.33
N LEU A 132 7.27 0.42 -4.99
CA LEU A 132 8.29 -0.19 -4.13
C LEU A 132 8.29 -1.72 -4.16
N HIS A 133 7.15 -2.37 -4.40
CA HIS A 133 7.09 -3.83 -4.56
C HIS A 133 7.89 -4.30 -5.79
N GLN A 134 7.71 -3.63 -6.93
CA GLN A 134 8.44 -3.94 -8.16
C GLN A 134 9.92 -3.60 -8.01
N LYS A 135 10.24 -2.48 -7.35
CA LYS A 135 11.63 -2.10 -7.04
C LYS A 135 12.32 -3.11 -6.11
N ALA A 136 11.57 -3.77 -5.22
CA ALA A 136 12.08 -4.87 -4.40
C ALA A 136 12.27 -6.19 -5.17
N GLY A 137 11.73 -6.29 -6.39
CA GLY A 137 11.86 -7.45 -7.28
C GLY A 137 10.59 -8.27 -7.46
N SER A 138 9.48 -7.94 -6.78
CA SER A 138 8.21 -8.66 -6.92
C SER A 138 7.66 -8.55 -8.35
N LYS A 139 7.23 -9.68 -8.91
CA LYS A 139 6.74 -9.76 -10.30
C LYS A 139 5.23 -9.81 -10.41
N LYS A 140 4.55 -10.48 -9.46
CA LYS A 140 3.09 -10.63 -9.44
C LYS A 140 2.47 -9.53 -8.57
N VAL A 141 2.40 -8.32 -9.12
CA VAL A 141 1.87 -7.13 -8.41
C VAL A 141 0.64 -6.57 -9.14
N CYS A 142 -0.48 -6.48 -8.42
CA CYS A 142 -1.72 -5.85 -8.85
C CYS A 142 -1.85 -4.47 -8.19
N GLU A 143 -1.60 -3.41 -8.96
CA GLU A 143 -1.70 -2.01 -8.53
C GLU A 143 -3.13 -1.48 -8.74
N ILE A 144 -4.00 -1.57 -7.73
CA ILE A 144 -5.43 -1.27 -7.90
C ILE A 144 -5.74 0.23 -8.05
N HIS A 145 -4.80 1.11 -7.70
CA HIS A 145 -4.87 2.56 -7.90
C HIS A 145 -3.92 3.07 -9.01
N GLY A 146 -3.35 2.16 -9.81
CA GLY A 146 -2.38 2.51 -10.85
C GLY A 146 -0.98 2.78 -10.30
N SER A 147 -0.14 3.49 -11.06
CA SER A 147 1.27 3.71 -10.72
C SER A 147 1.73 5.13 -11.02
N ALA A 148 2.42 5.77 -10.08
CA ALA A 148 3.01 7.09 -10.27
C ALA A 148 4.15 7.08 -11.31
N LEU A 149 4.82 5.94 -11.47
CA LEU A 149 6.01 5.79 -12.31
C LEU A 149 5.71 5.79 -13.81
N ARG A 150 4.47 5.51 -14.22
CA ARG A 150 4.05 5.38 -15.63
C ARG A 150 3.23 6.56 -16.13
N SER A 151 3.22 7.68 -15.40
CA SER A 151 2.45 8.87 -15.77
C SER A 151 3.16 9.70 -16.84
N THR A 152 2.76 9.56 -18.11
CA THR A 152 3.24 10.44 -19.20
C THR A 152 2.31 11.64 -19.40
N PRO A 153 2.82 12.90 -19.40
CA PRO A 153 1.99 14.09 -19.61
C PRO A 153 1.51 14.31 -21.05
N LYS A 154 1.75 13.37 -21.98
CA LYS A 154 1.50 13.54 -23.43
C LYS A 154 0.18 12.98 -23.96
N CYS A 155 -0.69 12.40 -23.14
CA CYS A 155 -1.96 11.87 -23.62
C CYS A 155 -3.14 12.45 -22.85
N THR A 156 -4.03 13.11 -23.59
CA THR A 156 -5.35 13.65 -23.22
C THR A 156 -6.35 12.58 -22.78
N VAL A 157 -5.86 11.40 -22.41
CA VAL A 157 -6.65 10.27 -21.97
C VAL A 157 -5.91 9.65 -20.79
N PHE A 158 -6.14 10.22 -19.60
CA PHE A 158 -6.02 9.50 -18.34
C PHE A 158 -7.14 8.44 -18.34
N GLN A 159 -7.02 7.44 -19.21
CA GLN A 159 -8.02 6.40 -19.40
C GLN A 159 -7.96 5.51 -18.15
N SER A 160 -8.89 5.75 -17.23
CA SER A 160 -9.53 4.73 -16.39
C SER A 160 -8.63 3.78 -15.58
N THR A 161 -7.47 4.19 -15.08
CA THR A 161 -6.69 3.34 -14.14
C THR A 161 -6.15 4.06 -12.90
N ILE A 162 -6.58 5.29 -12.64
CA ILE A 162 -6.66 5.75 -11.24
C ILE A 162 -8.10 5.47 -10.82
N THR A 163 -8.34 4.25 -10.34
CA THR A 163 -9.48 4.04 -9.44
C THR A 163 -9.18 4.94 -8.24
N TYR A 164 -10.07 5.90 -8.01
CA TYR A 164 -9.97 6.96 -7.01
C TYR A 164 -9.26 6.52 -5.73
N LEU A 165 -8.29 7.32 -5.27
CA LEU A 165 -7.55 7.16 -4.00
C LEU A 165 -8.47 7.34 -2.76
N LEU A 166 -9.49 6.49 -2.62
CA LEU A 166 -10.38 6.43 -1.46
C LEU A 166 -10.31 5.07 -0.77
#